data_AF-A0A9D1PUP1-F1
#
_entry.id   AF-A0A9D1PUP1-F1
#
_cell.length_a   1.000
_cell.length_b   1.000
_cell.length_c   1.000
_cell.angle_alpha   90.00
_cell.angle_beta   90.00
_cell.angle_gamma   90.00
#
_symmetry.space_group_name_H-M   'P 1'
#
loop_
_entity.id
_entity.type
_entity.pdbx_description
1 polymer ?
#
loop_
_entity_poly.entity_id
_entity_poly.type
_entity_poly.pdbx_seq_one_letter_code
_entity_poly.pdbx_strand_id
1 'polypeptide(L)'
;MASNAYKRTVWLAGIRIGANVIMLAAVCVAMYQSFLHPAEALSVFCQWFFGITILTWMGARQLADLVRRRLADADEGLVRLPGHRKSALMRWRVADPSLAPSFAIARPSRHA
;
A
#
# COMPACT_ATOMS: atom_id res chain seq x y z
N MET A 1 -7.84 -16.26 14.29
CA MET A 1 -8.36 -15.42 13.20
C MET A 1 -7.27 -14.45 12.80
N ALA A 2 -6.64 -14.65 11.63
CA ALA A 2 -5.54 -13.78 11.18
C ALA A 2 -6.10 -12.39 10.83
N SER A 3 -5.66 -11.36 11.56
CA SER A 3 -6.15 -10.00 11.41
C SER A 3 -5.89 -9.46 10.00
N ASN A 4 -6.79 -8.61 9.49
CA ASN A 4 -6.64 -8.00 8.17
C ASN A 4 -5.32 -7.20 8.03
N ALA A 5 -4.74 -6.75 9.15
CA ALA A 5 -3.40 -6.16 9.18
C ALA A 5 -2.30 -7.14 8.77
N TYR A 6 -2.36 -8.41 9.20
CA TYR A 6 -1.41 -9.44 8.76
C TYR A 6 -1.51 -9.68 7.25
N LYS A 7 -2.75 -9.81 6.73
CA LYS A 7 -2.98 -9.96 5.28
C LYS A 7 -2.42 -8.76 4.50
N ARG A 8 -2.64 -7.53 4.99
CA ARG A 8 -2.10 -6.31 4.38
C ARG A 8 -0.57 -6.32 4.32
N THR A 9 0.10 -6.69 5.40
CA THR A 9 1.56 -6.79 5.44
C THR A 9 2.09 -7.86 4.48
N VAL A 10 1.44 -9.03 4.41
CA VAL A 10 1.82 -10.10 3.47
C VAL A 10 1.65 -9.66 2.02
N TRP A 11 0.52 -9.02 1.67
CA TRP A 11 0.30 -8.51 0.31
C TRP A 11 1.31 -7.44 -0.08
N LEU A 12 1.61 -6.49 0.81
CA LEU A 12 2.63 -5.47 0.55
C LEU A 12 4.03 -6.06 0.41
N ALA A 13 4.38 -7.08 1.21
CA ALA A 13 5.63 -7.81 1.07
C ALA A 13 5.70 -8.56 -0.28
N GLY A 14 4.61 -9.23 -0.67
CA GLY A 14 4.50 -9.91 -1.95
C GLY A 14 4.69 -8.97 -3.15
N ILE A 15 4.07 -7.78 -3.11
CA ILE A 15 4.26 -6.75 -4.15
C ILE A 15 5.73 -6.33 -4.26
N ARG A 16 6.42 -6.14 -3.14
CA ARG A 16 7.85 -5.78 -3.13
C ARG A 16 8.73 -6.89 -3.68
N ILE A 17 8.50 -8.14 -3.27
CA ILE A 17 9.24 -9.29 -3.78
C ILE A 17 9.02 -9.42 -5.29
N GLY A 18 7.77 -9.33 -5.74
CA GLY A 18 7.41 -9.35 -7.15
C GLY A 18 8.10 -8.24 -7.96
N ALA A 19 8.11 -7.01 -7.45
CA ALA A 19 8.80 -5.89 -8.11
C ALA A 19 10.31 -6.14 -8.26
N ASN A 20 10.96 -6.71 -7.24
CA ASN A 20 12.39 -7.04 -7.29
C ASN A 20 12.68 -8.15 -8.31
N VAL A 21 11.83 -9.19 -8.37
CA VAL A 21 11.95 -10.26 -9.37
C VAL A 21 11.78 -9.70 -10.79
N ILE A 22 10.82 -8.80 -10.98
CA ILE A 22 10.60 -8.14 -12.29
C ILE A 22 11.80 -7.25 -12.65
N MET A 23 12.41 -6.53 -11.70
CA MET A 23 13.64 -5.79 -11.98
C MET A 23 14.79 -6.69 -12.42
N LEU A 24 14.96 -7.87 -11.78
CA LEU A 24 15.98 -8.82 -12.20
C LEU A 24 15.73 -9.29 -13.64
N ALA A 25 14.48 -9.66 -13.95
CA ALA A 25 14.08 -10.03 -15.31
C ALA A 25 14.31 -8.89 -16.31
N ALA A 26 14.03 -7.64 -15.93
CA ALA A 26 14.26 -6.45 -16.76
C ALA A 26 15.73 -6.29 -17.12
N VAL A 27 16.65 -6.51 -16.16
CA VAL A 27 18.10 -6.47 -16.42
C VAL A 27 18.51 -7.57 -17.40
N CYS A 28 18.02 -8.80 -17.21
CA CYS A 28 18.31 -9.91 -18.14
C CYS A 28 17.80 -9.62 -19.56
N VAL A 29 16.59 -9.08 -19.69
CA VAL A 29 16.01 -8.69 -20.99
C VAL A 29 16.79 -7.56 -21.63
N ALA A 30 17.12 -6.51 -20.87
CA ALA A 30 17.89 -5.39 -21.38
C ALA A 30 19.27 -5.84 -21.87
N MET A 31 19.95 -6.69 -21.10
CA MET A 31 21.25 -7.27 -21.47
C MET A 31 21.17 -8.15 -22.72
N TYR A 32 20.12 -8.96 -22.84
CA TYR A 32 19.87 -9.77 -24.03
C TYR A 32 19.64 -8.90 -25.28
N GLN A 33 18.86 -7.83 -25.16
CA GLN A 33 18.59 -6.91 -26.28
C GLN A 33 19.83 -6.11 -26.68
N SER A 34 20.65 -5.68 -25.71
CA SER A 34 21.92 -5.01 -25.99
C SER A 34 22.93 -5.91 -26.70
N PHE A 35 22.91 -7.23 -26.42
CA PHE A 35 23.75 -8.19 -27.13
C PHE A 35 23.35 -8.32 -28.61
N LEU A 36 22.05 -8.27 -28.91
CA LEU A 36 21.55 -8.34 -30.29
C LEU A 36 21.82 -7.05 -31.10
N HIS A 37 21.94 -5.90 -30.43
CA HIS A 37 22.18 -4.59 -31.05
C HIS A 37 23.45 -3.91 -30.52
N PRO A 38 24.65 -4.42 -30.85
CA PRO A 38 25.91 -3.94 -30.27
C PRO A 38 26.27 -2.49 -30.64
N ALA A 39 25.80 -2.00 -31.79
CA ALA A 39 26.06 -0.62 -32.23
C ALA A 39 25.40 0.44 -31.32
N GLU A 40 24.28 0.08 -30.68
CA GLU A 40 23.44 0.97 -29.88
C GLU A 40 23.16 0.35 -28.49
N ALA A 41 24.10 -0.44 -27.99
CA ALA A 41 23.89 -1.29 -26.82
C ALA A 41 23.45 -0.50 -25.58
N LEU A 42 23.98 0.70 -25.37
CA LEU A 42 23.66 1.56 -24.23
C LEU A 42 22.25 2.15 -24.31
N SER A 43 21.84 2.63 -25.49
CA SER A 43 20.50 3.23 -25.66
C SER A 43 19.42 2.15 -25.58
N VAL A 44 19.65 0.99 -26.21
CA VAL A 44 18.78 -0.18 -26.13
C VAL A 44 18.69 -0.69 -24.69
N PHE A 45 19.82 -0.78 -23.97
CA PHE A 45 19.81 -1.17 -22.55
C PHE A 45 18.94 -0.23 -21.71
N CYS A 46 19.19 1.08 -21.81
CA CYS A 46 18.47 2.10 -21.05
C CYS A 46 16.97 2.08 -21.36
N GLN A 47 16.58 1.97 -22.63
CA GLN A 47 15.18 1.94 -23.02
C GLN A 47 14.44 0.75 -22.40
N TRP A 48 15.03 -0.46 -22.47
CA TRP A 48 14.41 -1.65 -21.90
C TRP A 48 14.43 -1.66 -20.38
N PHE A 49 15.56 -1.30 -19.76
CA PHE A 49 15.70 -1.27 -18.32
C PHE A 49 14.77 -0.23 -17.69
N PHE A 50 14.82 1.03 -18.15
CA PHE A 50 13.98 2.08 -17.58
C PHE A 50 12.51 1.91 -17.97
N GLY A 51 12.21 1.46 -19.20
CA GLY A 51 10.84 1.19 -19.63
C GLY A 51 10.15 0.17 -18.72
N ILE A 52 10.81 -0.94 -18.43
CA ILE A 52 10.24 -1.97 -17.55
C ILE A 52 10.26 -1.51 -16.09
N THR A 53 11.36 -0.90 -15.62
CA THR A 53 11.49 -0.48 -14.22
C THR A 53 10.44 0.57 -13.84
N ILE A 54 10.24 1.60 -14.67
CA ILE A 54 9.26 2.65 -14.40
C ILE A 54 7.85 2.06 -14.35
N LEU A 55 7.47 1.22 -15.31
CA LEU A 55 6.16 0.55 -15.34
C LEU A 55 5.95 -0.35 -14.12
N THR A 56 7.00 -1.07 -13.70
CA THR A 56 6.95 -1.96 -12.53
C THR A 56 6.69 -1.17 -11.26
N TRP A 57 7.40 -0.07 -11.03
CA TRP A 57 7.22 0.75 -9.83
C TRP A 57 5.89 1.51 -9.84
N MET A 58 5.44 1.99 -11.00
CA MET A 58 4.09 2.56 -11.14
C MET A 58 3.02 1.53 -10.80
N GLY A 59 3.12 0.32 -11.36
CA GLY A 59 2.21 -0.79 -11.08
C GLY A 59 2.23 -1.20 -9.61
N ALA A 60 3.42 -1.30 -9.01
CA ALA A 60 3.58 -1.64 -7.59
C ALA A 60 2.95 -0.59 -6.65
N ARG A 61 3.06 0.70 -6.98
CA ARG A 61 2.39 1.77 -6.22
C ARG A 61 0.87 1.68 -6.33
N GLN A 62 0.35 1.51 -7.54
CA GLN A 62 -1.09 1.36 -7.77
C GLN A 62 -1.65 0.12 -7.05
N LEU A 63 -0.94 -1.01 -7.11
CA LEU A 63 -1.33 -2.22 -6.38
C LEU A 63 -1.28 -2.00 -4.86
N ALA A 64 -0.24 -1.34 -4.35
CA ALA A 64 -0.13 -1.05 -2.92
C ALA A 64 -1.28 -0.14 -2.46
N ASP A 65 -1.66 0.86 -3.24
CA ASP A 65 -2.79 1.74 -2.95
C ASP A 65 -4.13 1.00 -3.03
N LEU A 66 -4.28 0.08 -3.98
CA LEU A 66 -5.47 -0.76 -4.09
C LEU A 66 -5.59 -1.70 -2.90
N VAL A 67 -4.50 -2.35 -2.48
CA VAL A 67 -4.43 -3.18 -1.26
C VAL A 67 -4.78 -2.35 -0.04
N ARG A 68 -4.23 -1.13 0.10
CA ARG A 68 -4.57 -0.23 1.21
C ARG A 68 -6.05 0.12 1.19
N ARG A 69 -6.64 0.51 0.06
CA ARG A 69 -8.06 0.87 -0.03
C ARG A 69 -8.97 -0.32 0.27
N ARG A 70 -8.69 -1.49 -0.31
CA ARG A 70 -9.50 -2.70 -0.12
C ARG A 70 -9.41 -3.28 1.28
N LEU A 71 -8.26 -3.16 1.95
CA LEU A 71 -8.06 -3.67 3.32
C LEU A 71 -8.21 -2.59 4.41
N ALA A 72 -8.32 -1.30 4.06
CA ALA A 72 -8.61 -0.21 5.01
C ALA A 72 -10.07 -0.25 5.53
N ASP A 73 -11.00 -0.84 4.77
CA ASP A 73 -12.39 -1.09 5.22
C ASP A 73 -12.51 -2.12 6.37
N ALA A 74 -11.37 -2.61 6.85
CA ALA A 74 -11.30 -3.67 7.85
C ALA A 74 -10.16 -3.45 8.87
N ASP A 75 -9.86 -2.20 9.22
CA ASP A 75 -9.08 -1.89 10.43
C ASP A 75 -9.91 -2.30 11.66
N GLU A 76 -9.82 -3.58 11.98
CA GLU A 76 -10.33 -4.19 13.19
C GLU A 76 -9.27 -3.99 14.29
N GLY A 77 -9.58 -3.10 15.23
CA GLY A 77 -8.76 -2.83 16.40
C GLY A 77 -9.41 -3.42 17.64
N LEU A 78 -8.67 -4.25 18.39
CA LEU A 78 -9.08 -4.64 19.74
C LEU A 78 -8.87 -3.43 20.66
N VAL A 79 -9.96 -2.77 21.03
CA VAL A 79 -9.93 -1.60 21.91
C VAL A 79 -10.65 -1.94 23.21
N ARG A 80 -10.06 -1.51 24.33
CA ARG A 80 -10.69 -1.65 25.64
C ARG A 80 -11.61 -0.45 25.83
N LEU A 81 -12.92 -0.66 25.70
CA LEU A 81 -13.88 0.41 25.93
C LEU A 81 -13.90 0.80 27.42
N PRO A 82 -13.93 2.10 27.75
CA PRO A 82 -14.12 2.56 29.12
C PRO A 82 -15.48 2.04 29.62
N GLY A 83 -15.47 1.30 30.73
CA GLY A 83 -16.65 0.65 31.32
C GLY A 83 -16.85 -0.83 30.95
N HIS A 84 -16.06 -1.41 30.05
CA HIS A 84 -16.12 -2.85 29.74
C HIS A 84 -14.85 -3.58 30.22
N ARG A 85 -15.03 -4.68 30.97
CA ARG A 85 -13.92 -5.46 31.54
C ARG A 85 -13.13 -6.24 30.47
N LYS A 86 -13.75 -6.57 29.35
CA LYS A 86 -13.18 -7.36 28.25
C LYS A 86 -12.87 -6.48 27.04
N SER A 87 -11.81 -6.84 26.31
CA SER A 87 -11.43 -6.17 25.06
C SER A 87 -12.44 -6.51 23.97
N ALA A 88 -13.02 -5.48 23.34
CA ALA A 88 -13.99 -5.66 22.26
C ALA A 88 -13.28 -5.43 20.91
N LEU A 89 -13.61 -6.26 19.93
CA LEU A 89 -13.16 -6.07 18.55
C LEU A 89 -13.99 -4.93 17.95
N MET A 90 -13.40 -3.77 17.74
CA MET A 90 -14.04 -2.66 17.05
C MET A 90 -13.60 -2.61 15.60
N ARG A 91 -14.58 -2.47 14.70
CA ARG A 91 -14.35 -2.20 13.28
C ARG A 91 -14.46 -0.71 13.05
N TRP A 92 -13.36 -0.06 12.69
CA TRP A 92 -13.35 1.37 12.40
C TRP A 92 -13.74 1.56 10.93
N ARG A 93 -14.73 2.42 10.69
CA ARG A 93 -14.99 2.99 9.37
C ARG A 93 -14.64 4.47 9.45
N VAL A 94 -13.90 4.96 8.46
CA VAL A 94 -13.70 6.41 8.30
C VAL A 94 -15.09 6.99 8.05
N ALA A 95 -15.56 7.84 8.97
CA ALA A 95 -16.84 8.50 8.82
C ALA A 95 -16.75 9.41 7.59
N ASP A 96 -17.72 9.28 6.68
CA ASP A 96 -17.90 10.25 5.61
C ASP A 96 -18.03 11.64 6.24
N PRO A 97 -17.39 12.68 5.69
CA PRO A 97 -17.46 14.03 6.26
C PRO A 97 -18.88 14.60 6.28
N SER A 98 -19.79 14.04 5.47
CA SER A 98 -21.24 14.35 5.47
C SER A 98 -22.02 13.66 6.60
N LEU A 99 -21.45 12.62 7.21
CA LEU A 99 -22.02 11.80 8.28
C LEU A 99 -21.39 12.09 9.63
N ALA A 100 -20.41 13.00 9.73
CA ALA A 100 -19.88 13.45 10.99
C ALA A 100 -21.03 14.12 11.77
N PRO A 101 -21.53 13.52 12.87
CA PRO A 101 -22.43 14.25 13.76
C PRO A 101 -21.64 15.47 14.21
N SER A 102 -22.26 16.63 14.08
CA SER A 102 -21.76 17.91 14.58
C SER A 102 -21.63 17.80 16.10
N PHE A 103 -20.59 17.12 16.57
CA PHE A 103 -20.14 17.20 17.94
C PHE A 103 -19.57 18.60 18.09
N ALA A 104 -20.48 19.52 18.40
CA ALA A 104 -20.16 20.73 19.11
C ALA A 104 -19.35 20.28 20.33
N ILE A 105 -18.04 20.47 20.27
CA ILE A 105 -17.17 20.41 21.42
C ILE A 105 -17.70 21.51 22.34
N ALA A 106 -18.54 21.12 23.30
CA ALA A 106 -18.99 21.98 24.37
C ALA A 106 -17.73 22.38 25.14
N ARG A 107 -17.20 23.56 24.78
CA ARG A 107 -16.09 24.20 25.48
C ARG A 107 -16.60 24.43 26.90
N PRO A 108 -16.01 23.84 27.96
CA PRO A 108 -16.46 24.11 29.30
C PRO A 108 -16.25 25.60 29.57
N SER A 109 -17.34 26.31 29.86
CA SER A 109 -17.30 27.69 30.32
C SER A 109 -16.50 27.73 31.62
N ARG A 110 -15.30 28.31 31.55
CA ARG A 110 -14.58 28.74 32.75
C ARG A 110 -15.42 29.83 33.39
N HIS A 111 -16.20 29.47 34.41
CA HIS A 111 -16.68 30.44 35.38
C HIS A 111 -15.45 30.95 36.15
N ALA A 112 -15.25 32.26 36.07
CA ALA A 112 -14.41 33.04 36.96
C ALA A 112 -15.34 34.03 37.67
#